data_AF-A0A9D8KTA9-F1
#
_entry.id   AF-A0A9D8KTA9-F1
#
_cell.length_a   1.000
_cell.length_b   1.000
_cell.length_c   1.000
_cell.angle_alpha   90.00
_cell.angle_beta   90.00
_cell.angle_gamma   90.00
#
_symmetry.space_group_name_H-M   'P 1'
#
loop_
_entity.id
_entity.type
_entity.pdbx_description
1 polymer ?
#
loop_
_entity_poly.entity_id
_entity_poly.type
_entity_poly.pdbx_seq_one_letter_code
_entity_poly.pdbx_strand_id
1 'polypeptide(L)'
;DWLNAPAFGPAREHQARWQALLRAQREHQARMEAYVASIRGVLDDAFRRFEAKLAEHEAPGSQLTSARAMFDLWIDAAEEAYATVAMSEDFQRIYADLANTQMRLRAATRQELERACEMMGVPTRTEMDVAHRRIAELERWMRRMAAGQAERRAEPAPARAKPAGDPAKKTKPASAAKAKPATRPAKSIAKKRASRPAAAPRRGDKA
;
A
#
# COMPACT_ATOMS: atom_id res chain seq x y z
N ASP A 1 -17.68 34.78 -4.16
CA ASP A 1 -16.66 33.84 -3.68
C ASP A 1 -15.46 33.87 -4.64
N TRP A 2 -14.32 34.46 -4.23
CA TRP A 2 -13.14 34.69 -5.10
C TRP A 2 -12.55 33.39 -5.67
N LEU A 3 -12.80 32.27 -4.99
CA LEU A 3 -12.36 30.95 -5.42
C LEU A 3 -13.04 30.45 -6.69
N ASN A 4 -14.21 30.99 -7.05
CA ASN A 4 -14.97 30.62 -8.23
C ASN A 4 -14.93 31.69 -9.33
N ALA A 5 -14.28 32.83 -9.08
CA ALA A 5 -14.15 33.89 -10.06
C ALA A 5 -13.11 33.50 -11.13
N PRO A 6 -13.42 33.69 -12.43
CA PRO A 6 -12.46 33.44 -13.50
C PRO A 6 -11.21 34.31 -13.34
N ALA A 7 -10.05 33.73 -13.66
CA ALA A 7 -8.78 34.42 -13.60
C ALA A 7 -8.52 35.21 -14.90
N PHE A 8 -8.01 36.43 -14.78
CA PHE A 8 -7.77 37.32 -15.93
C PHE A 8 -6.34 37.89 -15.93
N GLY A 9 -5.87 38.29 -17.11
CA GLY A 9 -4.58 38.94 -17.27
C GLY A 9 -3.35 38.01 -17.28
N PRO A 10 -2.13 38.57 -17.22
CA PRO A 10 -0.88 37.82 -17.27
C PRO A 10 -0.66 36.89 -16.07
N ALA A 11 -1.26 37.21 -14.91
CA ALA A 11 -1.18 36.39 -13.70
C ALA A 11 -2.26 35.28 -13.62
N ARG A 12 -3.09 35.09 -14.66
CA ARG A 12 -4.26 34.19 -14.61
C ARG A 12 -3.91 32.74 -14.23
N GLU A 13 -2.79 32.23 -14.72
CA GLU A 13 -2.39 30.84 -14.48
C GLU A 13 -1.92 30.67 -13.03
N HIS A 14 -1.21 31.67 -12.50
CA HIS A 14 -0.84 31.71 -11.10
C HIS A 14 -2.10 31.74 -10.21
N GLN A 15 -3.05 32.63 -10.52
CA GLN A 15 -4.30 32.73 -9.78
C GLN A 15 -5.10 31.41 -9.83
N ALA A 16 -5.26 30.79 -11.00
CA ALA A 16 -5.98 29.53 -11.15
C ALA A 16 -5.35 28.40 -10.32
N ARG A 17 -4.00 28.33 -10.26
CA ARG A 17 -3.28 27.36 -9.44
C ARG A 17 -3.50 27.58 -7.94
N TRP A 18 -3.40 28.81 -7.46
CA TRP A 18 -3.69 29.14 -6.06
C TRP A 18 -5.14 28.84 -5.69
N GLN A 19 -6.09 29.17 -6.57
CA GLN A 19 -7.49 28.80 -6.38
C GLN A 19 -7.65 27.28 -6.28
N ALA A 20 -6.98 26.50 -7.14
CA ALA A 20 -7.02 25.04 -7.08
C ALA A 20 -6.42 24.49 -5.77
N LEU A 21 -5.28 25.03 -5.31
CA LEU A 21 -4.68 24.64 -4.03
C LEU A 21 -5.61 24.92 -2.85
N LEU A 22 -6.21 26.10 -2.80
CA LEU A 22 -7.15 26.49 -1.74
C LEU A 22 -8.43 25.63 -1.77
N ARG A 23 -8.93 25.27 -2.96
CA ARG A 23 -10.04 24.31 -3.08
C ARG A 23 -9.65 22.93 -2.55
N ALA A 24 -8.45 22.44 -2.88
CA ALA A 24 -7.96 21.16 -2.36
C ALA A 24 -7.81 21.19 -0.83
N GLN A 25 -7.38 22.31 -0.26
CA GLN A 25 -7.30 22.51 1.19
C GLN A 25 -8.68 22.50 1.85
N ARG A 26 -9.65 23.25 1.31
CA ARG A 26 -11.04 23.27 1.82
C ARG A 26 -11.70 21.90 1.75
N GLU A 27 -11.54 21.21 0.63
CA GLU A 27 -12.08 19.86 0.47
C GLU A 27 -11.45 18.89 1.50
N HIS A 28 -10.14 18.98 1.74
CA HIS A 28 -9.49 18.16 2.77
C HIS A 28 -10.01 18.46 4.18
N GLN A 29 -10.20 19.75 4.51
CA GLN A 29 -10.80 20.16 5.79
C GLN A 29 -12.21 19.58 5.96
N ALA A 30 -13.07 19.69 4.95
CA ALA A 30 -14.42 19.15 5.00
C ALA A 30 -14.44 17.61 5.18
N ARG A 31 -13.54 16.87 4.50
CA ARG A 31 -13.43 15.41 4.70
C ARG A 31 -12.85 15.04 6.06
N MET A 32 -11.95 15.85 6.60
CA MET A 32 -11.41 15.64 7.95
C MET A 32 -12.50 15.84 9.00
N GLU A 33 -13.34 16.86 8.86
CA GLU A 33 -14.50 17.09 9.72
C GLU A 33 -15.49 15.92 9.67
N ALA A 34 -15.80 15.41 8.47
CA ALA A 34 -16.67 14.25 8.31
C ALA A 34 -16.11 12.98 9.00
N TYR A 35 -14.80 12.76 8.90
CA TYR A 35 -14.12 11.67 9.60
C TYR A 35 -14.19 11.84 11.12
N VAL A 36 -13.86 13.03 11.64
CA VAL A 36 -13.94 13.32 13.08
C VAL A 36 -15.36 13.16 13.61
N ALA A 37 -16.37 13.59 12.85
CA ALA A 37 -17.77 13.41 13.20
C ALA A 37 -18.15 11.92 13.29
N SER A 38 -17.67 11.09 12.36
CA SER A 38 -17.88 9.63 12.41
C SER A 38 -17.23 9.00 13.64
N ILE A 39 -16.02 9.40 13.99
CA ILE A 39 -15.33 8.90 15.20
C ILE A 39 -16.05 9.37 16.47
N ARG A 40 -16.53 10.61 16.52
CA ARG A 40 -17.34 11.10 17.65
C ARG A 40 -18.60 10.26 17.84
N GLY A 41 -19.30 9.90 16.76
CA GLY A 41 -20.46 9.01 16.84
C GLY A 41 -20.12 7.65 17.44
N VAL A 42 -18.95 7.08 17.13
CA VAL A 42 -18.48 5.83 17.77
C VAL A 42 -18.22 6.03 19.26
N LEU A 43 -17.59 7.14 19.64
CA LEU A 43 -17.31 7.43 21.05
C LEU A 43 -18.61 7.61 21.86
N ASP A 44 -19.61 8.29 21.29
CA ASP A 44 -20.92 8.44 21.94
C ASP A 44 -21.61 7.08 22.15
N ASP A 45 -21.51 6.16 21.18
CA ASP A 45 -22.02 4.79 21.33
C ASP A 45 -21.22 4.00 22.38
N ALA A 46 -19.90 4.13 22.40
CA ALA A 46 -19.03 3.52 23.41
C ALA A 46 -19.42 3.96 24.83
N PHE A 47 -19.69 5.26 25.04
CA PHE A 47 -20.14 5.77 26.34
C PHE A 47 -21.47 5.15 26.77
N ARG A 48 -22.45 5.04 25.86
CA ARG A 48 -23.74 4.40 26.19
C ARG A 48 -23.58 2.93 26.56
N ARG A 49 -22.74 2.19 25.83
CA ARG A 49 -22.44 0.78 26.16
C ARG A 49 -21.72 0.64 27.48
N PHE A 50 -20.80 1.55 27.75
CA PHE A 50 -20.07 1.58 29.00
C PHE A 50 -20.99 1.86 30.20
N GLU A 51 -21.88 2.84 30.10
CA GLU A 51 -22.89 3.13 31.13
C GLU A 51 -23.79 1.92 31.39
N ALA A 52 -24.25 1.25 30.32
CA ALA A 52 -25.06 0.04 30.45
C ALA A 52 -24.31 -1.09 31.18
N LYS A 53 -23.07 -1.36 30.79
CA LYS A 53 -22.22 -2.37 31.45
C LYS A 53 -21.90 -1.99 32.89
N LEU A 54 -21.68 -0.70 33.18
CA LEU A 54 -21.41 -0.23 34.53
C LEU A 54 -22.60 -0.47 35.46
N ALA A 55 -23.82 -0.25 34.98
CA ALA A 55 -25.05 -0.51 35.74
C ALA A 55 -25.19 -1.99 36.14
N GLU A 56 -24.74 -2.92 35.29
CA GLU A 56 -24.72 -4.36 35.61
C GLU A 56 -23.76 -4.70 36.77
N HIS A 57 -22.76 -3.85 37.02
CA HIS A 57 -21.77 -4.04 38.07
C HIS A 57 -22.12 -3.37 39.41
N GLU A 58 -23.29 -2.71 39.54
CA GLU A 58 -23.68 -1.99 40.77
C GLU A 58 -24.07 -2.90 41.94
N ALA A 59 -24.43 -4.17 41.68
CA ALA A 59 -24.89 -5.10 42.71
C ALA A 59 -23.77 -5.48 43.71
N PRO A 60 -24.11 -5.73 45.00
CA PRO A 60 -23.13 -6.20 45.98
C PRO A 60 -22.48 -7.51 45.53
N GLY A 61 -21.15 -7.50 45.34
CA GLY A 61 -20.37 -8.64 44.85
C GLY A 61 -19.96 -8.59 43.38
N SER A 62 -20.55 -7.71 42.56
CA SER A 62 -20.14 -7.46 41.16
C SER A 62 -19.39 -6.13 40.96
N GLN A 63 -19.14 -5.40 42.04
CA GLN A 63 -18.56 -4.04 41.99
C GLN A 63 -17.16 -4.03 41.39
N LEU A 64 -16.89 -3.00 40.59
CA LEU A 64 -15.55 -2.72 40.07
C LEU A 64 -14.65 -2.24 41.23
N THR A 65 -13.75 -3.11 41.68
CA THR A 65 -12.90 -2.85 42.86
C THR A 65 -11.62 -2.09 42.55
N SER A 66 -11.35 -1.78 41.27
CA SER A 66 -10.13 -1.09 40.86
C SER A 66 -10.32 -0.20 39.64
N ALA A 67 -9.50 0.85 39.54
CA ALA A 67 -9.43 1.71 38.35
C ALA A 67 -9.06 0.93 37.08
N ARG A 68 -8.25 -0.13 37.22
CA ARG A 68 -7.90 -1.00 36.08
C ARG A 68 -9.12 -1.75 35.54
N ALA A 69 -9.94 -2.32 36.42
CA ALA A 69 -11.17 -2.99 36.01
C ALA A 69 -12.14 -2.03 35.29
N MET A 70 -12.19 -0.77 35.72
CA MET A 70 -12.96 0.28 35.04
C MET A 70 -12.42 0.58 33.63
N PHE A 71 -11.09 0.67 33.46
CA PHE A 71 -10.48 0.86 32.15
C PHE A 71 -10.66 -0.34 31.23
N ASP A 72 -10.54 -1.56 31.75
CA ASP A 72 -10.78 -2.78 30.97
C ASP A 72 -12.23 -2.80 30.47
N LEU A 73 -13.20 -2.46 31.32
CA LEU A 73 -14.62 -2.36 30.93
C LEU A 73 -14.87 -1.27 29.88
N TRP A 74 -14.20 -0.13 30.01
CA TRP A 74 -14.26 0.96 29.01
C TRP A 74 -13.68 0.50 27.67
N ILE A 75 -12.53 -0.18 27.67
CA ILE A 75 -11.91 -0.71 26.46
C ILE A 75 -12.86 -1.71 25.78
N ASP A 76 -13.44 -2.65 26.52
CA ASP A 76 -14.39 -3.61 25.98
C ASP A 76 -15.62 -2.92 25.35
N ALA A 77 -16.18 -1.91 26.02
CA ALA A 77 -17.30 -1.12 25.49
C ALA A 77 -16.92 -0.32 24.23
N ALA A 78 -15.74 0.28 24.22
CA ALA A 78 -15.22 1.05 23.08
C ALA A 78 -14.88 0.16 21.89
N GLU A 79 -14.29 -1.02 22.12
CA GLU A 79 -14.00 -1.99 21.08
C GLU A 79 -15.29 -2.54 20.46
N GLU A 80 -16.31 -2.84 21.26
CA GLU A 80 -17.62 -3.26 20.76
C GLU A 80 -18.31 -2.18 19.93
N ALA A 81 -18.29 -0.92 20.37
CA ALA A 81 -18.83 0.20 19.61
C ALA A 81 -18.09 0.36 18.28
N TYR A 82 -16.76 0.41 18.33
CA TYR A 82 -15.93 0.57 17.13
C TYR A 82 -16.08 -0.60 16.16
N ALA A 83 -16.19 -1.84 16.64
CA ALA A 83 -16.36 -3.02 15.79
C ALA A 83 -17.57 -2.93 14.85
N THR A 84 -18.65 -2.26 15.28
CA THR A 84 -19.84 -2.05 14.43
C THR A 84 -19.58 -1.10 13.26
N VAL A 85 -18.70 -0.12 13.44
CA VAL A 85 -18.41 0.92 12.46
C VAL A 85 -17.18 0.58 11.61
N ALA A 86 -16.18 -0.10 12.18
CA ALA A 86 -14.90 -0.39 11.54
C ALA A 86 -15.02 -1.14 10.20
N MET A 87 -16.05 -1.98 10.06
CA MET A 87 -16.31 -2.76 8.84
C MET A 87 -17.46 -2.18 8.01
N SER A 88 -18.04 -1.05 8.41
CA SER A 88 -19.11 -0.40 7.65
C SER A 88 -18.58 0.20 6.34
N GLU A 89 -19.37 0.10 5.27
CA GLU A 89 -19.04 0.71 3.97
C GLU A 89 -18.95 2.24 4.08
N ASP A 90 -19.76 2.84 4.94
CA ASP A 90 -19.77 4.28 5.17
C ASP A 90 -18.45 4.78 5.78
N PHE A 91 -17.96 4.11 6.82
CA PHE A 91 -16.68 4.47 7.44
C PHE A 91 -15.51 4.27 6.47
N GLN A 92 -15.52 3.17 5.71
CA GLN A 92 -14.51 2.91 4.67
C GLN A 92 -14.50 4.02 3.62
N ARG A 93 -15.68 4.47 3.17
CA ARG A 93 -15.81 5.57 2.19
C ARG A 93 -15.30 6.89 2.76
N ILE A 94 -15.70 7.25 3.98
CA ILE A 94 -15.24 8.48 4.66
C ILE A 94 -13.72 8.49 4.78
N TYR A 95 -13.13 7.37 5.22
CA TYR A 95 -11.69 7.24 5.36
C TYR A 95 -10.96 7.30 4.00
N ALA A 96 -11.48 6.61 2.98
CA ALA A 96 -10.91 6.64 1.64
C ALA A 96 -10.95 8.05 1.05
N ASP A 97 -12.05 8.78 1.21
CA ASP A 97 -12.19 10.17 0.76
C ASP A 97 -11.22 11.11 1.48
N LEU A 98 -11.03 10.92 2.80
CA LEU A 98 -10.01 11.65 3.57
C LEU A 98 -8.60 11.39 3.03
N ALA A 99 -8.22 10.13 2.82
CA ALA A 99 -6.92 9.77 2.30
C ALA A 99 -6.69 10.34 0.89
N ASN A 100 -7.71 10.25 0.02
CA ASN A 100 -7.67 10.79 -1.33
C ASN A 100 -7.47 12.31 -1.34
N THR A 101 -8.22 13.05 -0.52
CA THR A 101 -8.07 14.51 -0.41
C THR A 101 -6.71 14.91 0.13
N GLN A 102 -6.19 14.19 1.12
CA GLN A 102 -4.87 14.43 1.68
C GLN A 102 -3.76 14.22 0.64
N MET A 103 -3.87 13.19 -0.21
CA MET A 103 -2.93 12.96 -1.30
C MET A 103 -2.99 14.07 -2.36
N ARG A 104 -4.20 14.51 -2.74
CA ARG A 104 -4.38 15.62 -3.68
C ARG A 104 -3.78 16.92 -3.14
N LEU A 105 -4.01 17.23 -1.87
CA LEU A 105 -3.43 18.42 -1.22
C LEU A 105 -1.90 18.35 -1.19
N ARG A 106 -1.32 17.21 -0.77
CA ARG A 106 0.14 17.01 -0.79
C ARG A 106 0.74 17.17 -2.19
N ALA A 107 0.08 16.65 -3.22
CA ALA A 107 0.53 16.80 -4.59
C ALA A 107 0.50 18.27 -5.05
N ALA A 108 -0.60 18.98 -4.77
CA ALA A 108 -0.74 20.40 -5.11
C ALA A 108 0.32 21.26 -4.39
N THR A 109 0.53 21.06 -3.09
CA THR A 109 1.57 21.77 -2.32
C THR A 109 2.96 21.49 -2.87
N ARG A 110 3.26 20.23 -3.21
CA ARG A 110 4.56 19.86 -3.81
C ARG A 110 4.81 20.63 -5.10
N GLN A 111 3.81 20.69 -6.00
CA GLN A 111 3.98 21.37 -7.28
C GLN A 111 4.26 22.86 -7.10
N GLU A 112 3.61 23.55 -6.15
CA GLU A 112 3.92 24.95 -5.88
C GLU A 112 5.31 25.15 -5.26
N LEU A 113 5.73 24.23 -4.39
CA LEU A 113 7.09 24.25 -3.83
C LEU A 113 8.15 24.03 -4.90
N GLU A 114 7.96 23.06 -5.79
CA GLU A 114 8.88 22.78 -6.89
C GLU A 114 9.00 23.98 -7.83
N ARG A 115 7.88 24.65 -8.16
CA ARG A 115 7.91 25.92 -8.92
C ARG A 115 8.69 27.03 -8.21
N ALA A 116 8.55 27.15 -6.88
CA ALA A 116 9.32 28.13 -6.12
C ALA A 116 10.83 27.81 -6.17
N CYS A 117 11.19 26.53 -6.05
CA CYS A 117 12.57 26.07 -6.19
C CYS A 117 13.13 26.33 -7.60
N GLU A 118 12.36 26.07 -8.67
CA GLU A 118 12.74 26.37 -10.06
C GLU A 118 13.10 27.85 -10.24
N MET A 119 12.29 28.77 -9.70
CA MET A 119 12.56 30.22 -9.76
C MET A 119 13.86 30.62 -9.05
N MET A 120 14.28 29.86 -8.04
CA MET A 120 15.50 30.11 -7.26
C MET A 120 16.70 29.29 -7.78
N GLY A 121 16.53 28.48 -8.83
CA GLY A 121 17.57 27.58 -9.33
C GLY A 121 17.93 26.44 -8.37
N VAL A 122 17.03 26.09 -7.45
CA VAL A 122 17.22 25.00 -6.48
C VAL A 122 16.69 23.70 -7.09
N PRO A 123 17.49 22.61 -7.12
CA PRO A 123 17.05 21.34 -7.70
C PRO A 123 15.81 20.77 -7.00
N THR A 124 14.84 20.30 -7.79
CA THR A 124 13.59 19.75 -7.25
C THR A 124 13.64 18.23 -7.09
N ARG A 125 12.73 17.67 -6.28
CA ARG A 125 12.63 16.22 -6.11
C ARG A 125 12.28 15.53 -7.43
N THR A 126 11.33 16.08 -8.19
CA THR A 126 10.96 15.55 -9.50
C THR A 126 12.14 15.53 -10.47
N GLU A 127 12.93 16.61 -10.53
CA GLU A 127 14.14 16.66 -11.36
C GLU A 127 15.17 15.62 -10.95
N MET A 128 15.43 15.49 -9.65
CA MET A 128 16.34 14.47 -9.12
C MET A 128 15.84 13.07 -9.47
N ASP A 129 14.56 12.76 -9.26
CA ASP A 129 13.99 11.45 -9.58
C ASP A 129 14.13 11.12 -11.08
N VAL A 130 13.92 12.11 -11.96
CA VAL A 130 14.12 11.96 -13.41
C VAL A 130 15.58 11.72 -13.75
N ALA A 131 16.51 12.45 -13.13
CA ALA A 131 17.95 12.26 -13.34
C ALA A 131 18.38 10.84 -12.95
N HIS A 132 17.97 10.34 -11.78
CA HIS A 132 18.27 8.98 -11.33
C HIS A 132 17.69 7.91 -12.28
N ARG A 133 16.47 8.10 -12.78
CA ARG A 133 15.87 7.17 -13.76
C ARG A 133 16.66 7.14 -15.06
N ARG A 134 17.04 8.30 -15.60
CA ARG A 134 17.84 8.41 -16.82
C ARG A 134 19.20 7.73 -16.66
N ILE A 135 19.88 7.93 -15.53
CA ILE A 135 21.16 7.25 -15.23
C ILE A 135 20.95 5.72 -15.26
N ALA A 136 19.95 5.22 -14.55
CA ALA A 136 19.68 3.78 -14.51
C ALA A 136 19.29 3.21 -15.90
N GLU A 137 18.59 3.97 -16.73
CA GLU A 137 18.25 3.60 -18.12
C GLU A 137 19.49 3.52 -19.01
N LEU A 138 20.39 4.51 -18.89
CA LEU A 138 21.66 4.55 -19.61
C LEU A 138 22.53 3.36 -19.23
N GLU A 139 22.68 3.06 -17.94
CA GLU A 139 23.42 1.88 -17.47
C GLU A 139 22.84 0.57 -18.01
N ARG A 140 21.51 0.46 -18.09
CA ARG A 140 20.86 -0.71 -18.71
C ARG A 140 21.15 -0.79 -20.21
N TRP A 141 21.14 0.33 -20.92
CA TRP A 141 21.43 0.35 -22.35
C TRP A 141 22.89 0.00 -22.64
N MET A 142 23.83 0.55 -21.86
CA MET A 142 25.25 0.22 -21.95
C MET A 142 25.50 -1.28 -21.72
N ARG A 143 24.87 -1.88 -20.70
CA ARG A 143 24.95 -3.34 -20.45
C ARG A 143 24.42 -4.16 -21.63
N ARG A 144 23.29 -3.76 -22.24
CA ARG A 144 22.74 -4.45 -23.42
C ARG A 144 23.66 -4.36 -24.63
N MET A 145 24.25 -3.19 -24.88
CA MET A 145 25.22 -3.02 -25.97
C MET A 145 26.47 -3.87 -25.75
N ALA A 146 27.02 -3.87 -24.53
CA ALA A 146 28.18 -4.69 -24.19
C ALA A 146 27.88 -6.20 -24.37
N ALA A 147 26.70 -6.66 -23.94
CA ALA A 147 26.28 -8.04 -24.14
C ALA A 147 26.13 -8.41 -25.63
N GLY A 148 25.49 -7.56 -26.43
CA GLY A 148 25.34 -7.79 -27.87
C GLY A 148 26.67 -7.77 -28.64
N GLN A 149 27.65 -6.98 -28.18
CA GLN A 149 29.02 -7.02 -28.71
C GLN A 149 29.77 -8.29 -28.30
N ALA A 150 29.58 -8.78 -27.08
CA ALA A 150 30.15 -10.04 -26.63
C ALA A 150 29.57 -11.24 -27.41
N GLU A 151 28.27 -11.22 -27.70
CA GLU A 151 27.58 -12.25 -28.49
C GLU A 151 28.06 -12.27 -29.95
N ARG A 152 28.20 -11.10 -30.59
CA ARG A 152 28.80 -10.96 -31.94
C ARG A 152 30.27 -11.39 -31.99
N ARG A 153 31.01 -11.23 -30.89
CA ARG A 153 32.41 -11.70 -30.80
C ARG A 153 32.51 -13.20 -30.51
N ALA A 154 31.45 -13.81 -29.98
CA ALA A 154 31.35 -15.24 -29.70
C ALA A 154 30.76 -16.05 -30.86
N GLU A 155 30.23 -15.41 -31.91
CA GLU A 155 29.84 -16.07 -33.15
C GLU A 155 31.08 -16.66 -33.85
N PRO A 156 31.12 -17.99 -34.11
CA PRO A 156 32.31 -18.61 -34.67
C PRO A 156 32.47 -18.22 -36.14
N ALA A 157 33.69 -17.81 -36.52
CA ALA A 157 34.07 -17.59 -37.91
C ALA A 157 33.68 -18.80 -38.78
N PRO A 158 33.16 -18.61 -40.02
CA PRO A 158 32.71 -19.72 -40.84
C PRO A 158 33.89 -20.66 -41.10
N ALA A 159 33.73 -21.91 -40.69
CA ALA A 159 34.71 -22.96 -40.89
C ALA A 159 35.04 -23.08 -42.39
N ARG A 160 36.29 -22.76 -42.74
CA ARG A 160 36.84 -22.95 -44.08
C ARG A 160 36.69 -24.43 -44.45
N ALA A 161 35.87 -24.72 -45.46
CA ALA A 161 35.64 -26.06 -45.95
C ALA A 161 36.96 -26.70 -46.42
N LYS A 162 37.31 -27.87 -45.87
CA LYS A 162 38.30 -28.78 -46.43
C LYS A 162 37.57 -29.82 -47.30
N PRO A 163 38.09 -30.19 -48.48
CA PRO A 163 37.41 -31.13 -49.36
C PRO A 163 37.51 -32.56 -48.83
N ALA A 164 36.49 -33.33 -49.18
CA ALA A 164 36.24 -34.70 -48.76
C ALA A 164 37.30 -35.70 -49.26
N GLY A 165 37.64 -36.66 -48.38
CA GLY A 165 38.23 -37.95 -48.72
C GLY A 165 37.39 -39.05 -48.07
N ASP A 166 36.93 -39.99 -48.89
CA ASP A 166 35.87 -40.98 -48.64
C ASP A 166 36.44 -42.30 -47.98
N PRO A 167 35.68 -43.38 -47.75
CA PRO A 167 35.27 -43.82 -46.41
C PRO A 167 35.77 -45.21 -45.98
N ALA A 168 35.83 -45.50 -44.67
CA ALA A 168 36.09 -46.86 -44.17
C ALA A 168 35.31 -47.23 -42.88
N LYS A 169 34.12 -47.80 -43.10
CA LYS A 169 33.55 -49.04 -42.53
C LYS A 169 33.66 -49.37 -41.00
N LYS A 170 32.46 -49.39 -40.39
CA LYS A 170 31.90 -50.30 -39.36
C LYS A 170 32.49 -50.31 -37.93
N THR A 171 31.66 -49.92 -36.95
CA THR A 171 30.96 -50.84 -36.00
C THR A 171 29.96 -50.05 -35.13
N LYS A 172 28.85 -50.69 -34.77
CA LYS A 172 27.82 -50.26 -33.78
C LYS A 172 27.71 -51.42 -32.77
N PRO A 173 27.00 -51.31 -31.63
CA PRO A 173 26.69 -50.13 -30.79
C PRO A 173 26.87 -50.44 -29.27
N ALA A 174 26.87 -49.42 -28.40
CA ALA A 174 26.52 -49.63 -26.99
C ALA A 174 25.95 -48.35 -26.34
N SER A 175 24.65 -48.40 -26.04
CA SER A 175 23.98 -48.02 -24.78
C SER A 175 24.17 -46.64 -24.12
N ALA A 176 23.02 -46.13 -23.63
CA ALA A 176 22.80 -45.14 -22.57
C ALA A 176 22.85 -43.66 -23.01
N ALA A 177 21.98 -42.75 -22.57
CA ALA A 177 20.79 -42.82 -21.73
C ALA A 177 19.89 -41.64 -22.11
N LYS A 178 18.57 -41.85 -22.00
CA LYS A 178 17.56 -40.79 -22.02
C LYS A 178 17.66 -40.01 -20.70
N ALA A 179 17.66 -38.68 -20.77
CA ALA A 179 17.24 -37.84 -19.65
C ALA A 179 16.33 -36.72 -20.18
N LYS A 180 15.09 -36.72 -19.68
CA LYS A 180 14.03 -35.73 -19.92
C LYS A 180 14.30 -34.45 -19.12
N PRO A 181 13.69 -33.30 -19.48
CA PRO A 181 13.91 -32.02 -18.81
C PRO A 181 13.16 -31.93 -17.48
N ALA A 182 13.82 -31.38 -16.45
CA ALA A 182 13.24 -31.10 -15.15
C ALA A 182 12.51 -29.74 -15.16
N THR A 183 11.18 -29.79 -14.98
CA THR A 183 10.33 -28.65 -14.64
C THR A 183 10.48 -28.29 -13.15
N ARG A 184 10.87 -27.05 -12.83
CA ARG A 184 10.79 -26.46 -11.48
C ARG A 184 9.35 -25.99 -11.22
N PRO A 185 8.69 -26.35 -10.11
CA PRO A 185 7.44 -25.73 -9.73
C PRO A 185 7.67 -24.43 -8.91
N ALA A 186 6.78 -23.48 -9.15
CA ALA A 186 6.67 -22.21 -8.44
C ALA A 186 6.24 -22.42 -6.97
N LYS A 187 6.81 -21.62 -6.05
CA LYS A 187 6.43 -21.59 -4.64
C LYS A 187 5.12 -20.83 -4.46
N SER A 188 4.07 -21.51 -4.01
CA SER A 188 2.83 -20.87 -3.54
C SER A 188 2.96 -20.42 -2.09
N ILE A 189 2.54 -19.19 -1.80
CA ILE A 189 2.45 -18.60 -0.46
C ILE A 189 1.21 -19.18 0.23
N ALA A 190 1.40 -19.94 1.31
CA ALA A 190 0.33 -20.50 2.12
C ALA A 190 -0.03 -19.54 3.27
N LYS A 191 -1.27 -19.07 3.21
CA LYS A 191 -2.05 -18.29 4.17
C LYS A 191 -2.30 -19.14 5.43
N LYS A 192 -1.94 -18.66 6.63
CA LYS A 192 -2.39 -19.25 7.90
C LYS A 192 -3.48 -18.39 8.52
N ARG A 193 -4.68 -18.95 8.61
CA ARG A 193 -5.83 -18.44 9.34
C ARG A 193 -6.10 -19.40 10.50
N ALA A 194 -6.30 -18.82 11.68
CA ALA A 194 -7.05 -19.25 12.86
C ALA A 194 -7.01 -20.72 13.34
N SER A 195 -6.68 -20.89 14.62
CA SER A 195 -7.23 -21.95 15.46
C SER A 195 -7.57 -21.40 16.85
N ARG A 196 -8.87 -21.24 17.10
CA ARG A 196 -9.51 -21.17 18.42
C ARG A 196 -9.61 -22.59 18.97
N PRO A 197 -9.65 -22.79 20.30
CA PRO A 197 -10.58 -23.78 20.82
C PRO A 197 -11.55 -23.17 21.83
N ALA A 198 -12.81 -23.55 21.64
CA ALA A 198 -13.91 -23.33 22.56
C ALA A 198 -13.81 -24.32 23.73
N ALA A 199 -14.10 -23.86 24.95
CA ALA A 199 -14.42 -24.72 26.08
C ALA A 199 -15.87 -24.43 26.48
N ALA A 200 -16.71 -25.46 26.38
CA ALA A 200 -18.10 -25.48 26.86
C ALA A 200 -18.16 -26.20 28.23
N PRO A 201 -19.24 -26.00 29.02
CA PRO A 201 -19.21 -26.14 30.48
C PRO A 201 -19.52 -27.57 30.95
N ARG A 202 -18.95 -27.95 32.10
CA ARG A 202 -19.39 -29.13 32.85
C ARG A 202 -20.44 -28.70 33.89
N ARG A 203 -21.64 -29.24 33.76
CA ARG A 203 -22.72 -29.21 34.75
C ARG A 203 -22.68 -30.52 35.56
N GLY A 204 -22.75 -30.39 36.88
CA GLY A 204 -23.32 -31.36 37.82
C GLY A 204 -22.39 -32.42 38.40
N ASP A 205 -22.12 -32.32 39.71
CA ASP A 205 -22.64 -33.35 40.63
C ASP A 205 -22.82 -32.78 42.06
N LYS A 206 -23.67 -33.48 42.80
CA LYS A 206 -24.40 -33.15 44.04
C LYS A 206 -23.56 -32.91 45.30
N ALA A 207 -24.09 -32.07 46.19
CA ALA A 207 -24.40 -32.36 47.60
C ALA A 207 -25.33 -31.27 48.15
#